data_AF-A0A838IAS4-F1
#
_entry.id   AF-A0A838IAS4-F1
#
_cell.length_a   1.000
_cell.length_b   1.000
_cell.length_c   1.000
_cell.angle_alpha   90.00
_cell.angle_beta   90.00
_cell.angle_gamma   90.00
#
_symmetry.space_group_name_H-M   'P 1'
#
loop_
_entity.id
_entity.type
_entity.pdbx_description
1 polymer ?
#
loop_
_entity_poly.entity_id
_entity_poly.type
_entity_poly.pdbx_seq_one_letter_code
_entity_poly.pdbx_strand_id
1 'polypeptide(L)'
;MWCVKLSDSQRDALRALIKEKAAAVDEDDFAPALEAALDALELARWDDLPDATLPWDRVSELAGVQGIGEADVVWDLIAGLPTARR
;
A
#
# COMPACT_ATOMS: atom_id res chain seq x y z
N MET A 1 4.38 0.98 -9.45
CA MET A 1 3.42 0.34 -8.54
C MET A 1 2.09 1.06 -8.71
N TRP A 2 1.00 0.35 -8.96
CA TRP A 2 -0.33 0.96 -9.10
C TRP A 2 -1.09 0.76 -7.80
N CYS A 3 -1.54 1.85 -7.18
CA CYS A 3 -2.44 1.81 -6.02
C CYS A 3 -3.87 2.05 -6.51
N VAL A 4 -4.78 1.15 -6.16
CA VAL A 4 -6.22 1.31 -6.44
C VAL A 4 -6.90 1.60 -5.10
N LYS A 5 -7.57 2.76 -5.00
CA LYS A 5 -8.39 3.10 -3.83
C LYS A 5 -9.81 2.58 -4.06
N LEU A 6 -10.24 1.65 -3.23
CA LEU A 6 -11.60 1.08 -3.25
C LEU A 6 -12.38 1.63 -2.06
N SER A 7 -13.65 2.01 -2.27
CA SER A 7 -14.58 2.18 -1.15
C SER A 7 -14.87 0.84 -0.47
N ASP A 8 -15.41 0.87 0.74
CA ASP A 8 -15.83 -0.36 1.45
C ASP A 8 -16.77 -1.21 0.60
N SER A 9 -17.75 -0.59 -0.05
CA SER A 9 -18.69 -1.28 -0.95
C SER A 9 -18.01 -1.90 -2.17
N GLN A 10 -16.98 -1.25 -2.75
CA GLN A 10 -16.22 -1.79 -3.86
C GLN A 10 -15.31 -2.95 -3.42
N ARG A 11 -14.70 -2.83 -2.23
CA ARG A 11 -13.88 -3.88 -1.61
C ARG A 11 -14.74 -5.11 -1.30
N ASP A 12 -15.92 -4.92 -0.75
CA ASP A 12 -16.86 -6.00 -0.42
C ASP A 12 -17.38 -6.70 -1.68
N ALA A 13 -17.73 -5.95 -2.72
CA ALA A 13 -18.14 -6.50 -4.01
C ALA A 13 -17.03 -7.32 -4.66
N LEU A 14 -15.79 -6.82 -4.63
CA LEU A 14 -14.63 -7.54 -5.14
C LEU A 14 -14.34 -8.82 -4.34
N ARG A 15 -14.44 -8.74 -3.00
CA ARG A 15 -14.29 -9.91 -2.12
C ARG A 15 -15.32 -10.99 -2.45
N ALA A 16 -16.59 -10.61 -2.67
CA ALA A 16 -17.65 -11.52 -3.05
C ALA A 16 -17.38 -12.19 -4.41
N LEU A 17 -16.94 -11.40 -5.40
CA LEU A 17 -16.58 -11.91 -6.72
C LEU A 17 -15.42 -12.92 -6.67
N ILE A 18 -14.36 -12.63 -5.90
CA ILE A 18 -13.22 -13.53 -5.77
C ILE A 18 -13.64 -14.84 -5.11
N LYS A 19 -14.49 -14.80 -4.08
CA LYS A 19 -15.03 -16.00 -3.42
C LYS A 19 -15.88 -16.86 -4.35
N GLU A 20 -16.74 -16.23 -5.15
CA GLU A 20 -17.56 -16.92 -6.15
C GLU A 20 -16.67 -17.60 -7.19
N LYS A 21 -15.62 -16.92 -7.66
CA LYS A 21 -14.66 -17.48 -8.61
C LYS A 21 -13.84 -18.61 -7.99
N ALA A 22 -13.39 -18.47 -6.75
CA ALA A 22 -12.65 -19.52 -6.05
C ALA A 22 -13.50 -20.80 -5.87
N ALA A 23 -14.81 -20.65 -5.61
CA ALA A 23 -15.73 -21.78 -5.48
C ALA A 23 -16.08 -22.47 -6.82
N ALA A 24 -15.85 -21.79 -7.95
CA ALA A 24 -16.16 -22.27 -9.30
C ALA A 24 -14.94 -22.86 -10.05
N VAL A 25 -13.75 -22.80 -9.44
CA VAL A 25 -12.51 -23.33 -10.03
C VAL A 25 -12.31 -24.75 -9.49
N ASP A 26 -12.40 -25.75 -10.37
CA ASP A 26 -12.16 -27.17 -10.06
C ASP A 26 -10.66 -27.53 -9.99
N GLU A 27 -9.75 -26.64 -10.41
CA GLU A 27 -8.32 -26.94 -10.62
C GLU A 27 -7.39 -26.11 -9.71
N ASP A 28 -6.49 -26.82 -9.03
CA ASP A 28 -5.54 -26.38 -7.99
C ASP A 28 -4.66 -25.15 -8.33
N ASP A 29 -4.58 -24.74 -9.60
CA ASP A 29 -3.63 -23.69 -10.04
C ASP A 29 -4.06 -22.25 -9.70
N PHE A 30 -5.38 -21.98 -9.65
CA PHE A 30 -5.88 -20.62 -9.40
C PHE A 30 -6.33 -20.37 -7.96
N ALA A 31 -6.61 -21.44 -7.20
CA ALA A 31 -7.07 -21.32 -5.82
C ALA A 31 -6.06 -20.56 -4.91
N PRO A 32 -4.74 -20.85 -4.96
CA PRO A 32 -3.76 -20.12 -4.12
C PRO A 32 -3.65 -18.64 -4.46
N ALA A 33 -3.80 -18.28 -5.74
CA ALA A 33 -3.74 -16.88 -6.18
C ALA A 33 -4.99 -16.09 -5.74
N LEU A 34 -6.16 -16.74 -5.75
CA LEU A 34 -7.41 -16.12 -5.28
C LEU A 34 -7.42 -15.98 -3.75
N GLU A 35 -6.88 -16.94 -3.01
CA GLU A 35 -6.64 -16.83 -1.56
C GLU A 35 -5.69 -15.67 -1.24
N ALA A 36 -4.54 -15.59 -1.92
CA ALA A 36 -3.60 -14.49 -1.75
C ALA A 36 -4.21 -13.12 -2.08
N ALA A 37 -5.11 -13.07 -3.08
CA ALA A 37 -5.83 -11.84 -3.42
C ALA A 37 -6.83 -11.43 -2.32
N LEU A 38 -7.49 -12.38 -1.66
CA LEU A 38 -8.36 -12.10 -0.51
C LEU A 38 -7.55 -11.56 0.66
N ASP A 39 -6.41 -12.19 0.98
CA ASP A 39 -5.52 -11.74 2.05
C ASP A 39 -4.98 -10.33 1.77
N ALA A 40 -4.57 -10.06 0.53
CA ALA A 40 -4.13 -8.72 0.13
C ALA A 40 -5.24 -7.68 0.29
N LEU A 41 -6.50 -8.02 0.00
CA LEU A 41 -7.63 -7.10 0.20
C LEU A 41 -7.93 -6.83 1.68
N GLU A 42 -7.75 -7.81 2.57
CA GLU A 42 -7.86 -7.59 4.03
C GLU A 42 -6.74 -6.70 4.56
N LEU A 43 -5.51 -6.89 4.07
CA LEU A 43 -4.36 -6.08 4.46
C LEU A 43 -4.40 -4.67 3.86
N ALA A 44 -5.10 -4.47 2.74
CA ALA A 44 -5.28 -3.18 2.09
C ALA A 44 -6.37 -2.30 2.73
N ARG A 45 -6.62 -2.43 4.04
CA ARG A 45 -7.47 -1.52 4.82
C ARG A 45 -6.74 -0.21 5.12
N TRP A 46 -6.56 0.59 4.08
CA TRP A 46 -5.90 1.90 4.16
C TRP A 46 -6.72 2.89 5.00
N ASP A 47 -8.03 2.66 5.17
CA ASP A 47 -8.92 3.53 5.95
C ASP A 47 -8.72 3.38 7.48
N ASP A 48 -8.12 2.27 7.95
CA ASP A 48 -7.76 2.09 9.37
C ASP A 48 -6.33 2.55 9.68
N LEU A 49 -5.56 2.94 8.66
CA LEU A 49 -4.25 3.53 8.90
C LEU A 49 -4.46 4.95 9.42
N PRO A 50 -3.79 5.34 10.51
CA PRO A 50 -3.84 6.72 10.98
C PRO A 50 -3.37 7.64 9.85
N ASP A 51 -3.93 8.85 9.79
CA ASP A 51 -3.38 9.90 8.93
C ASP A 51 -1.87 9.98 9.17
N ALA A 52 -1.09 9.90 8.10
CA ALA A 52 0.36 9.89 8.20
C ALA A 52 0.84 11.23 8.77
N THR A 53 1.16 11.25 10.06
CA THR A 53 1.73 12.41 10.77
C THR A 53 3.25 12.40 10.59
N LEU A 54 3.68 12.62 9.34
CA LEU A 54 5.08 12.86 9.06
C LEU A 54 5.45 14.32 9.40
N PRO A 55 6.70 14.60 9.80
CA PRO A 55 7.17 15.97 10.02
C PRO A 55 7.37 16.66 8.66
N TRP A 56 6.27 16.96 7.96
CA TRP A 56 6.27 17.43 6.57
C TRP A 56 7.14 18.66 6.34
N ASP A 57 7.16 19.62 7.27
CA ASP A 57 8.06 20.78 7.20
C ASP A 57 9.53 20.37 7.07
N ARG A 58 9.94 19.36 7.85
CA ARG A 58 11.31 18.82 7.81
C ARG A 58 11.56 18.00 6.54
N VAL A 59 10.55 17.27 6.06
CA VAL A 59 10.63 16.51 4.81
C VAL A 59 10.87 17.45 3.63
N SER A 60 10.09 18.53 3.51
CA SER A 60 10.23 19.53 2.44
C SER A 60 11.57 20.27 2.50
N GLU A 61 12.06 20.61 3.70
CA GLU A 61 13.38 21.21 3.88
C GLU A 61 14.50 20.28 3.38
N LEU A 62 14.48 19.01 3.80
CA LEU A 62 15.47 18.01 3.41
C LEU A 62 15.42 17.71 1.91
N ALA A 63 14.23 17.65 1.32
CA ALA A 63 14.05 17.46 -0.12
C ALA A 63 14.68 18.61 -0.89
N GLY A 64 14.46 19.85 -0.44
CA GLY A 64 15.05 21.06 -1.02
C GLY A 64 16.58 21.09 -0.93
N VAL A 65 17.15 20.76 0.24
CA VAL A 65 18.61 20.74 0.46
C VAL A 65 19.29 19.66 -0.38
N GLN A 66 18.65 18.50 -0.56
CA GLN A 66 19.21 17.35 -1.25
C GLN A 66 18.91 17.32 -2.76
N GLY A 67 17.91 18.08 -3.21
CA GLY A 67 17.45 18.06 -4.60
C GLY A 67 16.77 16.74 -4.99
N ILE A 68 16.11 16.08 -4.04
CA ILE A 68 15.37 14.81 -4.25
C ILE A 68 13.87 15.02 -3.99
N GLY A 69 13.04 14.03 -4.31
CA GLY A 69 11.62 14.09 -4.01
C GLY A 69 11.34 13.93 -2.51
N GLU A 70 10.25 14.52 -2.02
CA GLU A 70 9.79 14.33 -0.63
C GLU A 70 9.56 12.84 -0.31
N ALA A 71 9.10 12.06 -1.30
CA ALA A 71 8.94 10.61 -1.17
C ALA A 71 10.29 9.92 -0.86
N ASP A 72 11.38 10.33 -1.51
CA ASP A 72 12.71 9.76 -1.27
C ASP A 72 13.19 10.09 0.15
N VAL A 73 12.96 11.32 0.62
CA VAL A 73 13.26 11.73 2.01
C VAL A 73 12.48 10.90 3.03
N VAL A 74 11.20 10.64 2.77
CA VAL A 74 10.37 9.80 3.67
C VAL A 74 10.94 8.38 3.73
N TRP A 75 11.35 7.82 2.59
CA TRP A 75 12.00 6.51 2.55
C TRP A 75 13.31 6.48 3.33
N ASP A 76 14.15 7.50 3.16
CA ASP A 76 15.43 7.61 3.89
C ASP A 76 15.21 7.70 5.40
N LEU A 77 14.25 8.52 5.85
CA LEU A 77 13.91 8.67 7.27
C LEU A 77 13.42 7.35 7.87
N ILE A 78 12.53 6.64 7.17
CA ILE A 78 11.99 5.34 7.63
C ILE A 78 13.08 4.28 7.67
N ALA A 79 14.00 4.28 6.70
CA ALA A 79 15.11 3.35 6.62
C ALA A 79 16.26 3.68 7.59
N GLY A 80 16.18 4.79 8.34
CA GLY A 80 17.25 5.26 9.22
C GLY A 80 18.51 5.68 8.47
N LEU A 81 18.37 6.03 7.18
CA LEU A 81 19.47 6.46 6.34
C LEU A 81 19.88 7.90 6.68
N PRO A 82 21.16 8.27 6.48
CA PRO A 82 21.62 9.62 6.73
C PRO A 82 20.93 10.61 5.79
N THR A 83 20.08 11.48 6.34
CA THR A 83 19.35 12.49 5.56
C THR A 83 20.19 13.73 5.22
N ALA A 84 21.52 13.61 5.23
CA ALA A 84 22.44 14.68 4.90
C ALA A 84 23.71 14.12 4.29
N ARG A 85 24.12 14.67 3.13
CA ARG A 85 25.53 14.60 2.74
C ARG A 85 26.32 15.50 3.68
N ARG A 86 27.39 14.95 4.27
CA ARG A 86 28.47 15.74 4.88
C ARG A 86 29.09 16.69 3.87
#